data_AF-A0A0E9LYD5-F1
#
_entry.id   AF-A0A0E9LYD5-F1
#
_cell.length_a   1.000
_cell.length_b   1.000
_cell.length_c   1.000
_cell.angle_alpha   90.00
_cell.angle_beta   90.00
_cell.angle_gamma   90.00
#
_symmetry.space_group_name_H-M   'P 1'
#
loop_
_entity.id
_entity.type
_entity.pdbx_description
1 polymer ?
#
loop_
_entity_poly.entity_id
_entity_poly.type
_entity_poly.pdbx_seq_one_letter_code
_entity_poly.pdbx_strand_id
1 'polypeptide(L)'
;MRPISELIKEKPWLGWLIFFATVVIVFILGLFASSIIERRAESVFAYTPQVNHGQFEPRNEVWGENFPRQYQSYKQTADTTFESKYNGATLRDALGENPRMVVLWAGYAFSMDYNQPRGHAYAIEDIQNTLRVGAPMDEKTSIQPNTCWTCKSPDVPRLMAEHGVAEFYSGTWEMLGDQVVNHIGCADCHDAETMNLHISRPALIEAYERQGKDITQASHQEMRSLVCAQCHVEYYFNKEKIEGVPYLTFPWMMACR
;
A
#
# COMPACT_ATOMS: atom_id res chain seq x y z
N MET A 1 -58.84 17.41 -8.79
CA MET A 1 -58.62 16.12 -8.11
C MET A 1 -59.67 15.97 -7.02
N ARG A 2 -60.39 14.85 -6.94
CA ARG A 2 -61.40 14.63 -5.89
C ARG A 2 -60.70 14.54 -4.51
N PRO A 3 -61.28 15.08 -3.43
CA PRO A 3 -60.73 14.92 -2.09
C PRO A 3 -60.62 13.44 -1.72
N ILE A 4 -59.50 13.05 -1.10
CA ILE A 4 -59.28 11.66 -0.60
C ILE A 4 -60.43 11.25 0.35
N SER A 5 -60.98 12.20 1.11
CA SER A 5 -62.13 12.00 2.00
C SER A 5 -63.43 11.65 1.26
N GLU A 6 -63.65 12.15 0.04
CA GLU A 6 -64.83 11.81 -0.77
C GLU A 6 -64.67 10.43 -1.43
N LEU A 7 -63.46 10.10 -1.90
CA LEU A 7 -63.15 8.79 -2.48
C LEU A 7 -63.25 7.65 -1.46
N ILE A 8 -62.89 7.91 -0.20
CA ILE A 8 -63.04 6.94 0.90
C ILE A 8 -64.52 6.73 1.29
N LYS A 9 -65.35 7.78 1.20
CA LYS A 9 -66.81 7.67 1.42
C LYS A 9 -67.50 6.85 0.33
N GLU A 10 -67.11 7.01 -0.94
CA GLU A 10 -67.65 6.21 -2.06
C GLU A 10 -67.15 4.75 -2.05
N LYS A 11 -65.91 4.51 -1.60
CA LYS A 11 -65.25 3.19 -1.61
C LYS A 11 -64.52 2.92 -0.29
N PRO A 12 -65.20 2.35 0.73
CA PRO A 12 -64.62 2.11 2.06
C PRO A 12 -63.35 1.23 2.04
N TRP A 13 -63.24 0.31 1.08
CA TRP A 13 -62.07 -0.56 0.90
C TRP A 13 -60.78 0.21 0.56
N LEU A 14 -60.90 1.39 -0.07
CA LEU A 14 -59.76 2.23 -0.41
C LEU A 14 -59.11 2.82 0.86
N GLY A 15 -59.92 3.14 1.88
CA GLY A 15 -59.42 3.59 3.19
C GLY A 15 -58.63 2.50 3.91
N TRP A 16 -59.13 1.25 3.89
CA TRP A 16 -58.42 0.09 4.44
C TRP A 16 -57.11 -0.19 3.68
N LEU A 17 -57.11 -0.09 2.35
CA LEU A 17 -55.90 -0.27 1.54
C LEU A 17 -54.82 0.78 1.89
N ILE A 18 -55.19 2.05 1.99
CA ILE A 18 -54.27 3.13 2.39
C ILE A 18 -53.74 2.89 3.81
N PHE A 19 -54.60 2.49 4.75
CA PHE A 19 -54.18 2.17 6.11
C PHE A 19 -53.15 1.05 6.15
N PHE A 20 -53.42 -0.10 5.53
CA PHE A 20 -52.48 -1.22 5.50
C PHE A 20 -51.18 -0.87 4.75
N ALA A 21 -51.26 -0.15 3.64
CA ALA A 21 -50.07 0.33 2.93
C ALA A 21 -49.20 1.23 3.81
N THR A 22 -49.82 2.13 4.59
CA THR A 22 -49.11 3.02 5.51
C THR A 22 -48.45 2.23 6.65
N VAL A 23 -49.16 1.25 7.23
CA VAL A 23 -48.62 0.36 8.26
C VAL A 23 -47.40 -0.41 7.74
N VAL A 24 -47.47 -0.96 6.53
CA VAL A 24 -46.35 -1.68 5.90
C VAL A 24 -45.15 -0.75 5.68
N ILE A 25 -45.36 0.47 5.18
CA ILE A 25 -44.28 1.45 4.98
C ILE A 25 -43.61 1.81 6.30
N VAL A 26 -44.40 2.12 7.34
CA VAL A 26 -43.86 2.46 8.67
C VAL A 26 -43.10 1.28 9.27
N PHE A 27 -43.59 0.06 9.09
CA PHE A 27 -42.90 -1.15 9.54
C PHE A 27 -41.56 -1.34 8.84
N ILE A 28 -41.50 -1.16 7.51
CA ILE A 28 -40.24 -1.24 6.74
C ILE A 28 -39.25 -0.16 7.18
N LEU A 29 -39.72 1.08 7.41
CA LEU A 29 -38.87 2.16 7.92
C LEU A 29 -38.34 1.85 9.33
N GLY A 30 -39.16 1.23 10.19
CA GLY A 30 -38.75 0.76 11.51
C GLY A 30 -37.67 -0.33 11.44
N LEU A 31 -37.84 -1.31 10.55
CA LEU A 31 -36.83 -2.35 10.30
C LEU A 31 -35.51 -1.74 9.78
N PHE A 32 -35.59 -0.76 8.88
CA PHE A 32 -34.41 -0.08 8.36
C PHE A 32 -33.68 0.72 9.44
N ALA A 33 -34.42 1.44 10.27
CA ALA A 33 -33.85 2.17 11.42
C ALA A 33 -33.19 1.21 12.43
N SER A 34 -33.84 0.08 12.75
CA SER A 34 -33.27 -0.95 13.62
C SER A 34 -31.99 -1.52 13.04
N SER A 35 -31.97 -1.85 11.74
CA SER A 35 -30.79 -2.36 11.05
C SER A 35 -29.62 -1.37 11.05
N ILE A 36 -29.89 -0.08 10.86
CA ILE A 36 -28.85 0.96 10.95
C ILE A 36 -28.27 1.05 12.35
N ILE A 37 -29.12 1.04 13.39
CA ILE A 37 -28.67 1.15 14.78
C ILE A 37 -27.83 -0.06 15.17
N GLU A 38 -28.30 -1.27 14.83
CA GLU A 38 -27.59 -2.53 15.11
C GLU A 38 -26.23 -2.56 14.42
N ARG A 39 -26.16 -2.24 13.12
CA ARG A 39 -24.89 -2.14 12.38
C ARG A 39 -23.95 -1.09 12.93
N ARG A 40 -24.47 0.04 13.41
CA ARG A 40 -23.68 1.10 14.04
C ARG A 40 -23.13 0.63 15.39
N ALA A 41 -23.89 -0.12 16.17
CA ALA A 41 -23.43 -0.70 17.42
C ALA A 41 -22.37 -1.79 17.18
N GLU A 42 -22.59 -2.70 16.22
CA GLU A 42 -21.61 -3.70 15.79
C GLU A 42 -20.30 -3.05 15.34
N SER A 43 -20.36 -1.93 14.59
CA SER A 43 -19.15 -1.21 14.20
C SER A 43 -18.37 -0.68 15.40
N VAL A 44 -19.01 -0.33 16.52
CA VAL A 44 -18.30 0.17 17.70
C VAL A 44 -17.58 -0.97 18.44
N PHE A 45 -18.17 -2.17 18.47
CA PHE A 45 -17.57 -3.32 19.16
C PHE A 45 -16.56 -4.10 18.30
N ALA A 46 -16.72 -4.11 16.97
CA ALA A 46 -15.84 -4.82 16.04
C ALA A 46 -14.40 -4.25 15.98
N TYR A 47 -14.19 -3.00 16.41
CA TYR A 47 -12.90 -2.31 16.31
C TYR A 47 -12.18 -2.13 17.66
N THR A 48 -12.51 -2.92 18.69
CA THR A 48 -11.67 -2.91 19.90
C THR A 48 -10.34 -3.60 19.57
N PRO A 49 -9.19 -2.88 19.60
CA PRO A 49 -7.90 -3.48 19.27
C PRO A 49 -7.58 -4.61 20.26
N GLN A 50 -7.20 -5.77 19.73
CA GLN A 50 -6.74 -6.91 20.51
C GLN A 50 -5.31 -6.68 21.04
N VAL A 51 -4.49 -5.96 20.26
CA VAL A 51 -3.12 -5.58 20.61
C VAL A 51 -2.87 -4.11 20.34
N ASN A 52 -2.02 -3.51 21.16
CA ASN A 52 -1.54 -2.15 20.93
C ASN A 52 -0.20 -2.21 20.17
N HIS A 53 -0.06 -1.39 19.12
CA HIS A 53 1.15 -1.28 18.32
C HIS A 53 1.37 0.16 17.88
N GLY A 54 2.64 0.56 17.72
CA GLY A 54 3.01 1.90 17.26
C GLY A 54 3.05 2.03 15.73
N GLN A 55 3.27 3.26 15.25
CA GLN A 55 3.40 3.59 13.82
C GLN A 55 4.51 2.81 13.12
N PHE A 56 5.59 2.50 13.85
CA PHE A 56 6.77 1.82 13.34
C PHE A 56 6.79 0.33 13.66
N GLU A 57 5.66 -0.30 13.99
CA GLU A 57 5.58 -1.77 14.11
C GLU A 57 5.71 -2.41 12.71
N PRO A 58 6.83 -3.07 12.38
CA PRO A 58 7.04 -3.56 11.02
C PRO A 58 6.41 -4.94 10.76
N ARG A 59 6.01 -5.66 11.81
CA ARG A 59 5.50 -7.03 11.71
C ARG A 59 4.02 -7.07 11.32
N ASN A 60 3.73 -7.55 10.12
CA ASN A 60 2.37 -7.58 9.57
C ASN A 60 1.39 -8.42 10.39
N GLU A 61 1.87 -9.47 11.04
CA GLU A 61 1.06 -10.33 11.90
C GLU A 61 0.49 -9.58 13.12
N VAL A 62 1.23 -8.63 13.69
CA VAL A 62 0.77 -7.82 14.84
C VAL A 62 -0.42 -6.94 14.42
N TRP A 63 -0.35 -6.33 13.24
CA TRP A 63 -1.48 -5.60 12.66
C TRP A 63 -2.64 -6.55 12.33
N GLY A 64 -2.33 -7.77 11.90
CA GLY A 64 -3.33 -8.80 11.57
C GLY A 64 -4.16 -9.30 12.74
N GLU A 65 -3.68 -9.19 13.97
CA GLU A 65 -4.47 -9.47 15.18
C GLU A 65 -5.65 -8.50 15.33
N ASN A 66 -5.46 -7.23 14.94
CA ASN A 66 -6.50 -6.21 14.94
C ASN A 66 -7.34 -6.23 13.64
N PHE A 67 -6.74 -6.60 12.50
CA PHE A 67 -7.36 -6.54 11.17
C PHE A 67 -7.30 -7.89 10.42
N PRO A 68 -7.93 -8.95 10.94
CA PRO A 68 -7.75 -10.31 10.44
C PRO A 68 -8.21 -10.50 8.99
N ARG A 69 -9.25 -9.78 8.56
CA ARG A 69 -9.77 -9.88 7.19
C ARG A 69 -8.80 -9.27 6.17
N GLN A 70 -8.26 -8.10 6.48
CA GLN A 70 -7.30 -7.40 5.64
C GLN A 70 -6.00 -8.18 5.57
N TYR A 71 -5.52 -8.67 6.72
CA TYR A 71 -4.32 -9.49 6.80
C TYR A 71 -4.46 -10.80 6.01
N GLN A 72 -5.61 -11.49 6.13
CA GLN A 72 -5.86 -12.70 5.34
C GLN A 72 -5.86 -12.43 3.83
N SER A 73 -6.40 -11.29 3.39
CA SER A 73 -6.33 -10.87 1.98
C SER A 73 -4.89 -10.55 1.57
N TYR A 74 -4.14 -9.86 2.42
CA TYR A 74 -2.73 -9.53 2.17
C TYR A 74 -1.86 -10.79 2.01
N LYS A 75 -2.09 -11.82 2.84
CA LYS A 75 -1.37 -13.10 2.75
C LYS A 75 -1.54 -13.82 1.41
N GLN A 76 -2.60 -13.52 0.65
CA GLN A 76 -2.77 -14.06 -0.70
C GLN A 76 -1.71 -13.56 -1.68
N THR A 77 -0.95 -12.51 -1.36
CA THR A 77 0.22 -12.11 -2.16
C THR A 77 1.34 -13.15 -2.15
N ALA A 78 1.32 -14.12 -1.24
CA ALA A 78 2.21 -15.28 -1.28
C ALA A 78 1.80 -16.32 -2.34
N ASP A 79 0.60 -16.23 -2.93
CA ASP A 79 0.18 -17.13 -4.00
C ASP A 79 0.83 -16.73 -5.33
N THR A 80 1.75 -17.57 -5.81
CA THR A 80 2.46 -17.39 -7.08
C THR A 80 1.93 -18.30 -8.19
N THR A 81 0.72 -18.85 -8.07
CA THR A 81 0.18 -19.82 -9.05
C THR A 81 -0.46 -19.18 -10.28
N PHE A 82 -0.81 -17.90 -10.20
CA PHE A 82 -1.46 -17.21 -11.32
C PHE A 82 -0.47 -16.87 -12.44
N GLU A 83 -0.81 -17.25 -13.66
CA GLU A 83 -0.08 -16.92 -14.88
C GLU A 83 -1.05 -16.45 -15.97
N SER A 84 -0.67 -15.41 -16.71
CA SER A 84 -1.37 -14.92 -17.88
C SER A 84 -0.40 -14.76 -19.05
N LYS A 85 -0.93 -14.44 -20.23
CA LYS A 85 -0.11 -14.27 -21.45
C LYS A 85 1.06 -13.30 -21.29
N TYR A 86 0.90 -12.23 -20.51
CA TYR A 86 1.90 -11.16 -20.43
C TYR A 86 2.48 -10.96 -19.03
N ASN A 87 1.73 -11.30 -17.98
CA ASN A 87 2.12 -11.10 -16.57
C ASN A 87 1.65 -12.27 -15.71
N GLY A 88 2.03 -12.29 -14.45
CA GLY A 88 1.56 -13.29 -13.48
C GLY A 88 2.15 -13.02 -12.11
N ALA A 89 1.93 -13.96 -11.19
CA ALA A 89 2.57 -13.98 -9.88
C ALA A 89 3.74 -14.97 -9.83
N THR A 90 3.91 -15.81 -10.84
CA THR A 90 5.04 -16.74 -10.98
C THR A 90 6.35 -15.98 -11.21
N LEU A 91 7.43 -16.44 -10.56
CA LEU A 91 8.78 -15.95 -10.82
C LEU A 91 9.21 -16.37 -12.24
N ARG A 92 9.49 -15.39 -13.10
CA ARG A 92 9.92 -15.59 -14.49
C ARG A 92 11.18 -14.80 -14.76
N ASP A 93 12.18 -15.45 -15.34
CA ASP A 93 13.41 -14.82 -15.79
C ASP A 93 13.15 -14.01 -17.05
N ALA A 94 13.06 -12.69 -16.89
CA ALA A 94 12.77 -11.79 -17.99
C ALA A 94 13.98 -11.68 -18.95
N LEU A 95 15.21 -11.87 -18.46
CA LEU A 95 16.41 -11.87 -19.31
C LEU A 95 16.44 -13.12 -20.20
N GLY A 96 16.09 -14.28 -19.65
CA GLY A 96 15.93 -15.53 -20.40
C GLY A 96 14.84 -15.44 -21.49
N GLU A 97 13.73 -14.75 -21.18
CA GLU A 97 12.64 -14.54 -22.14
C GLU A 97 12.97 -13.52 -23.24
N ASN A 98 13.75 -12.48 -22.92
CA ASN A 98 14.19 -11.47 -23.89
C ASN A 98 15.68 -11.13 -23.72
N PRO A 99 16.59 -11.95 -24.29
CA PRO A 99 18.04 -11.77 -24.14
C PRO A 99 18.60 -10.46 -24.66
N ARG A 100 17.84 -9.72 -25.49
CA ARG A 100 18.23 -8.37 -25.94
C ARG A 100 18.38 -7.39 -24.77
N MET A 101 17.67 -7.61 -23.66
CA MET A 101 17.80 -6.77 -22.46
C MET A 101 19.19 -6.88 -21.83
N VAL A 102 19.83 -8.05 -21.91
CA VAL A 102 21.22 -8.24 -21.47
C VAL A 102 22.18 -7.34 -22.25
N VAL A 103 21.97 -7.22 -23.57
CA VAL A 103 22.79 -6.36 -24.44
C VAL A 103 22.50 -4.88 -24.17
N LEU A 104 21.23 -4.50 -24.03
CA LEU A 104 20.83 -3.11 -23.76
C LEU A 104 21.32 -2.60 -22.41
N TRP A 105 21.44 -3.48 -21.42
CA TRP A 105 21.92 -3.16 -20.07
C TRP A 105 23.36 -3.59 -19.83
N ALA A 106 24.13 -3.87 -20.88
CA ALA A 106 25.52 -4.29 -20.74
C ALA A 106 26.33 -3.29 -19.90
N GLY A 107 26.98 -3.77 -18.85
CA GLY A 107 27.71 -2.94 -17.89
C GLY A 107 26.87 -2.37 -16.74
N TYR A 108 25.57 -2.73 -16.66
CA TYR A 108 24.67 -2.34 -15.59
C TYR A 108 24.10 -3.56 -14.86
N ALA A 109 23.77 -3.42 -13.57
CA ALA A 109 23.41 -4.58 -12.73
C ALA A 109 22.19 -5.37 -13.26
N PHE A 110 21.27 -4.70 -13.98
CA PHE A 110 20.11 -5.35 -14.59
C PHE A 110 20.46 -6.36 -15.69
N SER A 111 21.66 -6.31 -16.28
CA SER A 111 22.10 -7.38 -17.20
C SER A 111 22.52 -8.66 -16.49
N MET A 112 22.71 -8.62 -15.16
CA MET A 112 23.06 -9.80 -14.36
C MET A 112 21.82 -10.59 -13.97
N ASP A 113 20.75 -9.90 -13.57
CA ASP A 113 19.51 -10.53 -13.11
C ASP A 113 18.33 -9.53 -13.15
N TYR A 114 17.24 -9.93 -13.79
CA TYR A 114 15.99 -9.17 -13.86
C TYR A 114 14.82 -10.13 -14.07
N ASN A 115 13.92 -10.18 -13.08
CA ASN A 115 12.79 -11.11 -13.05
C ASN A 115 11.47 -10.35 -13.04
N GLN A 116 10.41 -11.01 -13.51
CA GLN A 116 9.04 -10.52 -13.36
C GLN A 116 8.70 -10.31 -11.88
N PRO A 117 8.06 -9.19 -11.50
CA PRO A 117 7.63 -8.97 -10.12
C PRO A 117 6.57 -10.00 -9.71
N ARG A 118 6.58 -10.36 -8.43
CA ARG A 118 5.54 -11.17 -7.76
C ARG A 118 4.98 -10.42 -6.54
N GLY A 119 4.19 -11.10 -5.71
CA GLY A 119 3.48 -10.45 -4.61
C GLY A 119 4.39 -9.87 -3.53
N HIS A 120 3.87 -8.85 -2.82
CA HIS A 120 4.59 -8.09 -1.81
C HIS A 120 5.23 -8.93 -0.69
N ALA A 121 4.66 -10.10 -0.35
CA ALA A 121 5.22 -11.03 0.61
C ALA A 121 6.67 -11.48 0.28
N TYR A 122 7.05 -11.44 -1.00
CA TYR A 122 8.38 -11.85 -1.47
C TYR A 122 9.37 -10.70 -1.60
N ALA A 123 9.00 -9.46 -1.25
CA ALA A 123 9.85 -8.29 -1.49
C ALA A 123 11.24 -8.40 -0.85
N ILE A 124 11.34 -8.98 0.35
CA ILE A 124 12.62 -9.22 1.05
C ILE A 124 13.39 -10.38 0.43
N GLU A 125 12.72 -11.50 0.20
CA GLU A 125 13.33 -12.67 -0.43
C GLU A 125 13.93 -12.32 -1.81
N ASP A 126 13.18 -11.59 -2.64
CA ASP A 126 13.60 -11.24 -3.99
C ASP A 126 14.75 -10.24 -4.03
N ILE A 127 14.78 -9.26 -3.10
CA ILE A 127 15.92 -8.33 -3.04
C ILE A 127 17.17 -8.99 -2.45
N GLN A 128 17.04 -9.99 -1.57
CA GLN A 128 18.17 -10.75 -1.06
C GLN A 128 18.73 -11.73 -2.09
N ASN A 129 17.87 -12.32 -2.91
CA ASN A 129 18.26 -13.34 -3.89
C ASN A 129 18.72 -12.79 -5.23
N THR A 130 18.40 -11.54 -5.55
CA THR A 130 18.75 -10.98 -6.86
C THR A 130 20.26 -10.82 -7.01
N LEU A 131 20.81 -11.21 -8.17
CA LEU A 131 22.25 -11.06 -8.42
C LEU A 131 22.68 -9.59 -8.49
N ARG A 132 21.72 -8.65 -8.59
CA ARG A 132 21.98 -7.22 -8.69
C ARG A 132 22.63 -6.61 -7.45
N VAL A 133 22.45 -7.21 -6.27
CA VAL A 133 23.10 -6.77 -5.02
C VAL A 133 24.47 -7.40 -4.83
N GLY A 134 24.89 -8.29 -5.72
CA GLY A 134 26.14 -9.03 -5.61
C GLY A 134 26.09 -10.10 -4.52
N ALA A 135 27.25 -10.48 -3.99
CA ALA A 135 27.40 -11.46 -2.92
C ALA A 135 28.26 -10.85 -1.80
N PRO A 136 27.70 -9.91 -1.01
CA PRO A 136 28.42 -9.32 0.10
C PRO A 136 28.76 -10.39 1.14
N MET A 137 30.04 -10.51 1.48
CA MET A 137 30.57 -11.44 2.47
C MET A 137 31.90 -10.90 3.00
N ASP A 138 32.12 -11.01 4.30
CA ASP A 138 33.34 -10.56 4.97
C ASP A 138 33.68 -9.10 4.60
N GLU A 139 34.83 -8.85 3.95
CA GLU A 139 35.29 -7.51 3.53
C GLU A 139 34.65 -7.03 2.22
N LYS A 140 33.87 -7.88 1.52
CA LYS A 140 33.22 -7.50 0.26
C LYS A 140 31.85 -6.90 0.53
N THR A 141 31.71 -5.63 0.20
CA THR A 141 30.44 -4.92 0.26
C THR A 141 29.59 -5.16 -0.99
N SER A 142 28.30 -4.88 -0.90
CA SER A 142 27.41 -4.83 -2.05
C SER A 142 27.83 -3.70 -3.00
N ILE A 143 27.57 -3.90 -4.29
CA ILE A 143 27.67 -2.83 -5.30
C ILE A 143 26.46 -1.88 -5.26
N GLN A 144 25.42 -2.22 -4.50
CA GLN A 144 24.21 -1.43 -4.35
C GLN A 144 24.23 -0.66 -3.04
N PRO A 145 23.63 0.54 -3.00
CA PRO A 145 23.52 1.31 -1.76
C PRO A 145 22.34 0.86 -0.89
N ASN A 146 22.34 1.30 0.36
CA ASN A 146 21.19 1.10 1.28
C ASN A 146 19.87 1.64 0.72
N THR A 147 19.92 2.64 -0.15
CA THR A 147 18.75 3.18 -0.87
C THR A 147 17.91 2.09 -1.56
N CYS A 148 18.50 0.95 -1.97
CA CYS A 148 17.77 -0.16 -2.58
C CYS A 148 16.72 -0.81 -1.65
N TRP A 149 16.85 -0.67 -0.33
CA TRP A 149 15.85 -1.15 0.64
C TRP A 149 14.56 -0.34 0.65
N THR A 150 14.60 0.93 0.20
CA THR A 150 13.54 1.92 0.47
C THR A 150 12.13 1.42 0.17
N CYS A 151 11.97 0.70 -0.94
CA CYS A 151 10.68 0.24 -1.44
C CYS A 151 10.46 -1.26 -1.19
N LYS A 152 10.97 -1.81 -0.08
CA LYS A 152 10.93 -3.26 0.20
C LYS A 152 10.35 -3.64 1.56
N SER A 153 10.24 -2.70 2.50
CA SER A 153 9.95 -3.05 3.89
C SER A 153 9.37 -1.91 4.73
N PRO A 154 8.45 -2.19 5.67
CA PRO A 154 8.04 -1.23 6.70
C PRO A 154 9.15 -0.91 7.73
N ASP A 155 10.24 -1.67 7.78
CA ASP A 155 11.42 -1.34 8.58
C ASP A 155 12.10 -0.04 8.11
N VAL A 156 11.93 0.33 6.85
CA VAL A 156 12.57 1.51 6.25
C VAL A 156 12.18 2.82 6.96
N PRO A 157 10.88 3.18 7.08
CA PRO A 157 10.51 4.42 7.76
C PRO A 157 10.90 4.43 9.24
N ARG A 158 10.94 3.26 9.90
CA ARG A 158 11.49 3.13 11.26
C ARG A 158 12.97 3.52 11.30
N LEU A 159 13.79 2.92 10.43
CA LEU A 159 15.23 3.20 10.36
C LEU A 159 15.51 4.65 9.93
N MET A 160 14.71 5.21 9.03
CA MET A 160 14.80 6.63 8.67
C MET A 160 14.44 7.55 9.83
N ALA A 161 13.50 7.17 10.70
CA ALA A 161 13.16 7.93 11.90
C ALA A 161 14.27 7.85 12.97
N GLU A 162 14.94 6.70 13.09
CA GLU A 162 16.03 6.46 14.04
C GLU A 162 17.34 7.15 13.63
N HIS A 163 17.71 7.07 12.35
CA HIS A 163 19.02 7.52 11.84
C HIS A 163 18.96 8.82 11.04
N GLY A 164 17.79 9.17 10.50
CA GLY A 164 17.63 10.22 9.50
C GLY A 164 17.68 9.68 8.07
N VAL A 165 16.96 10.35 7.16
CA VAL A 165 16.78 9.89 5.77
C VAL A 165 18.09 9.81 5.00
N ALA A 166 18.95 10.82 5.14
CA ALA A 166 20.24 10.88 4.46
C ALA A 166 21.20 9.77 4.95
N GLU A 167 21.24 9.55 6.27
CA GLU A 167 22.07 8.53 6.88
C GLU A 167 21.60 7.13 6.49
N PHE A 168 20.28 6.89 6.46
CA PHE A 168 19.71 5.64 5.95
C PHE A 168 20.15 5.35 4.50
N TYR A 169 20.17 6.36 3.63
CA TYR A 169 20.63 6.19 2.24
C TYR A 169 22.14 6.03 2.11
N SER A 170 22.91 6.43 3.13
CA SER A 170 24.35 6.26 3.16
C SER A 170 24.70 4.77 3.34
N GLY A 171 25.89 4.38 2.88
CA GLY A 171 26.37 2.99 3.02
C GLY A 171 25.90 2.02 1.92
N THR A 172 26.31 0.78 2.09
CA THR A 172 26.13 -0.33 1.14
C THR A 172 25.03 -1.27 1.62
N TRP A 173 24.29 -1.84 0.67
CA TRP A 173 23.03 -2.56 0.88
C TRP A 173 23.09 -3.62 2.00
N GLU A 174 24.19 -4.34 2.17
CA GLU A 174 24.33 -5.38 3.18
C GLU A 174 24.29 -4.85 4.63
N MET A 175 24.63 -3.58 4.85
CA MET A 175 24.74 -2.99 6.18
C MET A 175 23.43 -2.98 6.97
N LEU A 176 22.29 -3.04 6.26
CA LEU A 176 20.95 -3.04 6.86
C LEU A 176 20.23 -4.40 6.72
N GLY A 177 20.91 -5.43 6.21
CA GLY A 177 20.29 -6.72 5.89
C GLY A 177 19.75 -7.48 7.11
N ASP A 178 20.31 -7.25 8.30
CA ASP A 178 19.84 -7.83 9.57
C ASP A 178 18.72 -7.01 10.24
N GLN A 179 18.47 -5.79 9.76
CA GLN A 179 17.44 -4.89 10.28
C GLN A 179 16.21 -4.76 9.38
N VAL A 180 16.38 -4.92 8.07
CA VAL A 180 15.32 -4.84 7.06
C VAL A 180 14.85 -6.26 6.72
N VAL A 181 13.98 -6.81 7.57
CA VAL A 181 13.61 -8.23 7.54
C VAL A 181 12.11 -8.45 7.31
N ASN A 182 11.28 -7.42 7.47
CA ASN A 182 9.85 -7.50 7.24
C ASN A 182 9.51 -7.10 5.80
N HIS A 183 8.67 -7.86 5.12
CA HIS A 183 8.23 -7.52 3.78
C HIS A 183 7.14 -6.42 3.78
N ILE A 184 7.04 -5.71 2.64
CA ILE A 184 6.07 -4.62 2.39
C ILE A 184 4.70 -4.94 2.99
N GLY A 185 4.15 -4.03 3.77
CA GLY A 185 3.12 -4.38 4.74
C GLY A 185 2.17 -3.26 5.16
N CYS A 186 1.45 -3.50 6.25
CA CYS A 186 0.42 -2.60 6.78
C CYS A 186 0.97 -1.19 7.05
N ALA A 187 2.09 -1.11 7.76
CA ALA A 187 2.70 0.15 8.19
C ALA A 187 3.23 1.02 7.03
N ASP A 188 3.49 0.44 5.84
CA ASP A 188 3.93 1.22 4.67
C ASP A 188 2.86 2.20 4.17
N CYS A 189 1.58 1.88 4.43
CA CYS A 189 0.43 2.58 3.86
C CYS A 189 -0.62 3.02 4.89
N HIS A 190 -0.61 2.48 6.11
CA HIS A 190 -1.59 2.81 7.16
C HIS A 190 -0.98 3.48 8.39
N ASP A 191 -1.68 4.51 8.86
CA ASP A 191 -1.43 5.16 10.15
C ASP A 191 -1.89 4.23 11.29
N ALA A 192 -1.06 4.03 12.31
CA ALA A 192 -1.30 3.03 13.36
C ALA A 192 -2.47 3.37 14.31
N GLU A 193 -2.80 4.65 14.46
CA GLU A 193 -3.87 5.09 15.36
C GLU A 193 -5.22 5.14 14.64
N THR A 194 -5.23 5.68 13.42
CA THR A 194 -6.45 6.00 12.69
C THR A 194 -6.77 5.04 11.56
N MET A 195 -5.82 4.21 11.14
CA MET A 195 -5.87 3.38 9.92
C MET A 195 -6.08 4.16 8.62
N ASN A 196 -5.99 5.49 8.65
CA ASN A 196 -6.02 6.30 7.46
C ASN A 196 -4.83 5.97 6.55
N LEU A 197 -5.02 6.17 5.25
CA LEU A 197 -3.91 6.07 4.31
C LEU A 197 -2.90 7.18 4.62
N HIS A 198 -1.62 6.83 4.68
CA HIS A 198 -0.53 7.78 4.89
C HIS A 198 0.63 7.49 3.93
N ILE A 199 1.48 8.49 3.75
CA ILE A 199 2.71 8.38 2.97
C ILE A 199 3.88 8.28 3.95
N SER A 200 4.51 7.12 4.00
CA SER A 200 5.66 6.83 4.84
C SER A 200 7.00 7.12 4.15
N ARG A 201 7.02 7.30 2.82
CA ARG A 201 8.24 7.50 2.03
C ARG A 201 8.51 8.98 1.70
N PRO A 202 9.62 9.56 2.21
CA PRO A 202 9.92 10.98 1.99
C PRO A 202 10.04 11.37 0.52
N ALA A 203 10.60 10.50 -0.33
CA ALA A 203 10.85 10.82 -1.75
C ALA A 203 9.58 11.26 -2.51
N LEU A 204 8.40 10.71 -2.15
CA LEU A 204 7.12 11.10 -2.73
C LEU A 204 6.69 12.49 -2.25
N ILE A 205 6.81 12.75 -0.95
CA ILE A 205 6.49 14.03 -0.32
C ILE A 205 7.34 15.14 -0.94
N GLU A 206 8.66 14.93 -0.98
CA GLU A 206 9.60 15.87 -1.58
C GLU A 206 9.34 16.11 -3.08
N ALA A 207 8.84 15.10 -3.81
CA ALA A 207 8.48 15.25 -5.22
C ALA A 207 7.24 16.15 -5.42
N TYR A 208 6.31 16.14 -4.46
CA TYR A 208 5.17 17.05 -4.42
C TYR A 208 5.60 18.46 -4.01
N GLU A 209 6.47 18.58 -3.02
CA GLU A 209 7.04 19.87 -2.59
C GLU A 209 7.78 20.58 -3.73
N ARG A 210 8.58 19.85 -4.53
CA ARG A 210 9.25 20.39 -5.73
C ARG A 210 8.27 20.89 -6.80
N GLN A 211 7.03 20.40 -6.81
CA GLN A 211 5.96 20.88 -7.68
C GLN A 211 5.16 22.04 -7.06
N GLY A 212 5.47 22.46 -5.83
CA GLY A 212 4.71 23.44 -5.07
C GLY A 212 3.35 22.91 -4.60
N LYS A 213 3.21 21.60 -4.42
CA LYS A 213 1.99 20.95 -3.96
C LYS A 213 2.18 20.37 -2.56
N ASP A 214 1.15 20.48 -1.74
CA ASP A 214 1.08 19.82 -0.44
C ASP A 214 0.36 18.47 -0.58
N ILE A 215 1.08 17.37 -0.39
CA ILE A 215 0.54 16.01 -0.51
C ILE A 215 -0.51 15.70 0.57
N THR A 216 -0.49 16.42 1.71
CA THR A 216 -1.47 16.21 2.80
C THR A 216 -2.87 16.67 2.42
N GLN A 217 -3.00 17.48 1.37
CA GLN A 217 -4.29 17.92 0.81
C GLN A 217 -4.87 16.93 -0.19
N ALA A 218 -4.19 15.80 -0.45
CA ALA A 218 -4.70 14.76 -1.33
C ALA A 218 -6.04 14.22 -0.81
N SER A 219 -7.02 14.15 -1.69
CA SER A 219 -8.29 13.50 -1.40
C SER A 219 -8.09 12.02 -1.10
N HIS A 220 -9.05 11.40 -0.41
CA HIS A 220 -9.03 9.95 -0.18
C HIS A 220 -8.90 9.15 -1.49
N GLN A 221 -9.50 9.64 -2.58
CA GLN A 221 -9.41 9.00 -3.89
C GLN A 221 -8.01 9.08 -4.49
N GLU A 222 -7.31 10.20 -4.34
CA GLU A 222 -5.92 10.33 -4.77
C GLU A 222 -5.00 9.45 -3.91
N MET A 223 -5.22 9.41 -2.60
CA MET A 223 -4.45 8.57 -1.69
C MET A 223 -4.49 7.08 -2.03
N ARG A 224 -5.59 6.57 -2.60
CA ARG A 224 -5.69 5.19 -3.10
C ARG A 224 -4.70 4.86 -4.22
N SER A 225 -4.17 5.88 -4.90
CA SER A 225 -3.07 5.73 -5.87
C SER A 225 -1.73 6.13 -5.28
N LEU A 226 -1.68 7.16 -4.43
CA LEU A 226 -0.42 7.70 -3.90
C LEU A 226 0.29 6.73 -2.97
N VAL A 227 -0.43 5.89 -2.22
CA VAL A 227 0.20 4.83 -1.41
C VAL A 227 1.01 3.85 -2.27
N CYS A 228 0.59 3.62 -3.52
CA CYS A 228 1.31 2.80 -4.50
C CYS A 228 2.49 3.58 -5.12
N ALA A 229 2.29 4.88 -5.37
CA ALA A 229 3.28 5.78 -5.96
C ALA A 229 4.47 6.08 -5.03
N GLN A 230 4.45 5.57 -3.79
CA GLN A 230 5.64 5.55 -2.93
C GLN A 230 6.76 4.68 -3.51
N CYS A 231 6.41 3.66 -4.31
CA CYS A 231 7.32 2.63 -4.80
C CYS A 231 7.23 2.38 -6.31
N HIS A 232 6.02 2.42 -6.89
CA HIS A 232 5.79 2.11 -8.31
C HIS A 232 5.98 3.32 -9.21
N VAL A 233 7.21 3.83 -9.26
CA VAL A 233 7.57 5.05 -9.98
C VAL A 233 8.97 4.92 -10.58
N GLU A 234 9.27 5.75 -11.56
CA GLU A 234 10.65 5.97 -12.00
C GLU A 234 11.41 6.74 -10.93
N TYR A 235 12.67 6.36 -10.68
CA TYR A 235 13.52 6.99 -9.69
C TYR A 235 14.99 6.93 -10.10
N TYR A 236 15.79 7.82 -9.51
CA TYR A 236 17.25 7.77 -9.61
C TYR A 236 17.89 8.09 -8.26
N PHE A 237 19.20 7.84 -8.15
CA PHE A 237 19.99 8.18 -6.96
C PHE A 237 20.78 9.46 -7.20
N ASN A 238 20.36 10.54 -6.56
CA ASN A 238 20.98 11.86 -6.70
C ASN A 238 22.12 12.03 -5.68
N LYS A 239 23.36 11.93 -6.15
CA LYS A 239 24.58 12.13 -5.34
C LYS A 239 24.98 13.59 -5.11
N GLU A 240 24.26 14.52 -5.74
CA GLU A 240 24.49 15.97 -5.62
C GLU A 240 23.56 16.59 -4.56
N LYS A 241 22.43 15.95 -4.26
CA LYS A 241 21.50 16.45 -3.23
C LYS A 241 22.15 16.49 -1.85
N ILE A 242 22.89 15.43 -1.52
CA ILE A 242 23.78 15.34 -0.37
C ILE A 242 25.05 14.67 -0.88
N GLU A 243 26.18 15.36 -0.73
CA GLU A 243 27.43 14.98 -1.38
C GLU A 243 27.83 13.53 -1.07
N GLY A 244 27.91 12.72 -2.13
CA GLY A 244 28.30 11.31 -2.06
C GLY A 244 27.18 10.34 -1.64
N VAL A 245 26.04 10.83 -1.14
CA VAL A 245 24.92 9.99 -0.71
C VAL A 245 24.03 9.65 -1.90
N PRO A 246 23.76 8.37 -2.20
CA PRO A 246 22.87 7.96 -3.30
C PRO A 246 21.38 8.21 -2.95
N TYR A 247 20.99 9.47 -2.85
CA TYR A 247 19.69 9.89 -2.33
C TYR A 247 18.54 9.57 -3.29
N LEU A 248 17.53 8.82 -2.83
CA LEU A 248 16.37 8.45 -3.65
C LEU A 248 15.61 9.70 -4.11
N THR A 249 15.49 9.89 -5.42
CA THR A 249 14.82 11.05 -6.00
C THR A 249 13.87 10.65 -7.13
N PHE A 250 12.64 11.15 -7.08
CA PHE A 250 11.69 11.03 -8.18
C PHE A 250 11.87 12.21 -9.16
N PRO A 251 12.06 11.95 -10.48
CA PRO A 251 12.37 12.97 -11.48
C PRO A 251 11.14 13.76 -11.95
N TRP A 252 10.33 14.26 -11.02
CA TRP A 252 9.01 14.88 -11.30
C TRP A 252 9.04 16.41 -11.40
N MET A 253 10.13 17.00 -11.92
CA MET A 253 10.29 18.46 -11.98
C MET A 253 9.39 19.15 -13.01
N MET A 254 8.92 18.41 -14.01
CA MET A 254 7.81 18.79 -14.87
C MET A 254 6.76 17.69 -14.72
N ALA A 255 5.50 18.06 -14.53
CA ALA A 255 4.41 17.10 -14.33
C ALA A 255 4.53 15.94 -15.33
N CYS A 256 4.60 14.71 -14.84
CA CYS A 256 4.31 13.53 -15.63
C CYS A 256 2.88 13.69 -16.13
N ARG A 257 2.71 14.26 -17.33
CA ARG A 257 1.41 14.34 -18.00
C ARG A 257 1.03 12.98 -18.55
#